data_AF-A0AAF0X119-F1
#
_entry.id   AF-A0AAF0X119-F1
#
_cell.length_a   1.000
_cell.length_b   1.000
_cell.length_c   1.000
_cell.angle_alpha   90.00
_cell.angle_beta   90.00
_cell.angle_gamma   90.00
#
_symmetry.space_group_name_H-M   'P 1'
#
loop_
_entity.id
_entity.type
_entity.pdbx_description
1 polymer ?
#
loop_
_entity_poly.entity_id
_entity_poly.type
_entity_poly.pdbx_seq_one_letter_code
_entity_poly.pdbx_strand_id
1 'polypeptide(L)'
;MQRVDPILTYTNRYNQQKSSIKFTINDISAPTEVTFHDEVADSFQQQLNQTDEHPIIVIISSCKSTFIQGEPKLTNRSATRFFINHDHEAVEELRNAVRLANWRFD
;
A
#
# COMPACT_ATOMS: atom_id res chain seq x y z
N MET A 1 5.84 -0.78 -4.72
CA MET A 1 4.48 -1.37 -4.81
C MET A 1 4.40 -2.20 -6.09
N GLN A 2 3.75 -3.38 -6.06
CA GLN A 2 3.76 -4.32 -7.20
C GLN A 2 2.45 -4.34 -8.00
N ARG A 3 1.30 -4.36 -7.31
CA ARG A 3 -0.03 -4.41 -7.93
C ARG A 3 -0.99 -3.54 -7.14
N VAL A 4 -1.90 -2.86 -7.83
CA VAL A 4 -3.01 -2.12 -7.25
C VAL A 4 -4.28 -2.52 -7.99
N ASP A 5 -5.30 -2.94 -7.26
CA ASP A 5 -6.63 -3.18 -7.80
C ASP A 5 -7.41 -1.86 -7.87
N PRO A 6 -8.37 -1.70 -8.79
CA PRO A 6 -9.26 -0.55 -8.80
C PRO A 6 -9.98 -0.37 -7.46
N ILE A 7 -10.31 0.87 -7.09
CA ILE A 7 -11.14 1.11 -5.91
C ILE A 7 -12.51 0.46 -6.10
N LEU A 8 -13.02 -0.15 -5.04
CA LEU A 8 -14.34 -0.76 -4.99
C LEU A 8 -15.23 0.06 -4.07
N THR A 9 -16.44 0.37 -4.53
CA THR A 9 -17.48 1.03 -3.72
C THR A 9 -18.66 0.09 -3.55
N TYR A 10 -19.15 -0.08 -2.33
CA TYR A 10 -20.23 -1.02 -2.02
C TYR A 10 -21.05 -0.56 -0.81
N THR A 11 -22.26 -1.10 -0.68
CA THR A 11 -23.11 -0.89 0.51
C THR A 11 -22.96 -2.09 1.44
N ASN A 12 -22.61 -1.83 2.71
CA ASN A 12 -22.49 -2.92 3.70
C ASN A 12 -23.86 -3.35 4.25
N ARG A 13 -23.87 -4.41 5.07
CA ARG A 13 -25.09 -4.92 5.73
C ARG A 13 -25.81 -3.93 6.65
N TYR A 14 -25.17 -2.81 6.98
CA TYR A 14 -25.71 -1.73 7.80
C TYR A 14 -26.22 -0.56 6.95
N ASN A 15 -26.38 -0.77 5.63
CA ASN A 15 -26.79 0.23 4.66
C ASN A 15 -25.86 1.47 4.59
N GLN A 16 -24.57 1.28 4.88
CA GLN A 16 -23.56 2.32 4.78
C GLN A 16 -22.76 2.13 3.49
N GLN A 17 -22.55 3.23 2.76
CA GLN A 17 -21.61 3.26 1.66
C GLN A 17 -20.18 3.11 2.20
N LYS A 18 -19.41 2.23 1.56
CA LYS A 18 -18.05 1.86 1.92
C LYS A 18 -17.18 1.85 0.66
N SER A 19 -15.90 2.14 0.84
CA SER A 19 -14.91 1.99 -0.21
C SER A 19 -13.75 1.11 0.25
N SER A 20 -13.10 0.42 -0.68
CA SER A 20 -11.85 -0.28 -0.41
C SER A 20 -10.93 -0.30 -1.62
N ILE A 21 -9.63 -0.24 -1.35
CA ILE A 21 -8.59 -0.43 -2.36
C ILE A 21 -7.60 -1.46 -1.86
N LYS A 22 -7.32 -2.45 -2.71
CA LYS A 22 -6.41 -3.55 -2.42
C LYS A 22 -5.15 -3.38 -3.24
N PHE A 23 -4.00 -3.60 -2.61
CA PHE A 23 -2.71 -3.52 -3.28
C PHE A 23 -1.67 -4.41 -2.62
N THR A 24 -0.59 -4.68 -3.34
CA THR A 24 0.52 -5.51 -2.86
C THR A 24 1.78 -4.66 -2.71
N ILE A 25 2.36 -4.68 -1.51
CA ILE A 25 3.68 -4.13 -1.22
C ILE A 25 4.73 -5.23 -1.21
N ASN A 26 5.97 -4.88 -1.50
CA ASN A 26 7.12 -5.76 -1.42
C ASN A 26 8.33 -4.91 -1.02
N ASP A 27 9.08 -5.38 -0.04
CA ASP A 27 10.30 -4.78 0.50
C ASP A 27 11.57 -5.53 0.04
N ILE A 28 11.49 -6.22 -1.11
CA ILE A 28 12.50 -7.12 -1.70
C ILE A 28 12.43 -8.55 -1.15
N SER A 29 11.68 -8.80 -0.07
CA SER A 29 11.48 -10.15 0.46
C SER A 29 10.24 -10.83 -0.16
N ALA A 30 9.10 -10.74 0.50
CA ALA A 30 7.86 -11.40 0.14
C ALA A 30 6.74 -10.38 -0.09
N PRO A 31 5.86 -10.62 -1.08
CA PRO A 31 4.71 -9.77 -1.31
C PRO A 31 3.74 -9.83 -0.13
N THR A 32 3.33 -8.66 0.37
CA THR A 32 2.33 -8.51 1.42
C THR A 32 1.11 -7.77 0.87
N GLU A 33 -0.08 -8.32 1.10
CA GLU A 33 -1.33 -7.68 0.66
C GLU A 33 -1.81 -6.66 1.71
N VAL A 34 -2.22 -5.51 1.21
CA VAL A 34 -2.78 -4.40 1.98
C VAL A 34 -4.18 -4.10 1.46
N THR A 35 -5.13 -3.88 2.35
CA THR A 35 -6.44 -3.32 2.02
C THR A 35 -6.67 -2.06 2.83
N PHE A 36 -6.80 -0.92 2.15
CA PHE A 36 -7.32 0.30 2.76
C PHE A 36 -8.82 0.38 2.56
N HIS A 37 -9.50 0.98 3.54
CA HIS A 37 -10.94 1.15 3.58
C HIS A 37 -11.31 2.63 3.78
N ASP A 38 -12.46 3.00 3.25
CA ASP A 38 -13.14 4.28 3.44
C ASP A 38 -12.21 5.46 3.10
N GLU A 39 -12.20 6.53 3.91
CA GLU A 39 -11.43 7.76 3.66
C GLU A 39 -9.95 7.52 3.30
N VAL A 40 -9.32 6.51 3.89
CA VAL A 40 -7.92 6.16 3.61
C VAL A 40 -7.79 5.55 2.21
N ALA A 41 -8.76 4.75 1.76
CA ALA A 41 -8.77 4.19 0.41
C ALA A 41 -8.92 5.29 -0.64
N ASP A 42 -9.87 6.21 -0.42
CA ASP A 42 -10.15 7.31 -1.35
C ASP A 42 -8.95 8.26 -1.45
N SER A 43 -8.37 8.63 -0.31
CA SER A 43 -7.17 9.50 -0.24
C SER A 43 -5.97 8.84 -0.91
N PHE A 44 -5.77 7.54 -0.69
CA PHE A 44 -4.68 6.78 -1.31
C PHE A 44 -4.84 6.72 -2.83
N GLN A 45 -6.05 6.45 -3.34
CA GLN A 45 -6.30 6.45 -4.77
C GLN A 45 -6.05 7.83 -5.39
N GLN A 46 -6.49 8.90 -4.74
CA GLN A 46 -6.25 10.27 -5.22
C GLN A 46 -4.74 10.55 -5.33
N GLN A 47 -3.97 10.22 -4.30
CA GLN A 47 -2.52 10.47 -4.31
C GLN A 47 -1.78 9.58 -5.34
N LEU A 48 -2.23 8.33 -5.54
CA LEU A 48 -1.71 7.46 -6.60
C LEU A 48 -1.93 8.06 -7.99
N ASN A 49 -3.11 8.62 -8.26
CA ASN A 49 -3.42 9.24 -9.55
C ASN A 49 -2.62 10.54 -9.82
N GLN A 50 -2.03 11.12 -8.78
CA GLN A 50 -1.24 12.35 -8.85
C GLN A 50 0.27 12.11 -8.83
N THR A 51 0.71 10.86 -8.63
CA THR A 51 2.12 10.52 -8.48
C THR A 51 2.70 10.03 -9.81
N ASP A 52 3.69 10.74 -10.33
CA ASP A 52 4.42 10.35 -11.56
C ASP A 52 5.76 9.65 -11.27
N GLU A 53 6.19 9.64 -10.00
CA GLU A 53 7.48 9.08 -9.61
C GLU A 53 7.42 7.57 -9.39
N HIS A 54 8.31 6.87 -10.09
CA HIS A 54 8.45 5.41 -10.03
C HIS A 54 9.84 4.95 -9.56
N PRO A 55 9.95 3.77 -8.90
CA PRO A 55 8.84 2.95 -8.41
C PRO A 55 8.08 3.67 -7.29
N ILE A 56 6.78 3.36 -7.16
CA ILE A 56 5.95 3.88 -6.06
C ILE A 56 6.36 3.15 -4.77
N ILE A 57 6.90 3.90 -3.82
CA ILE A 57 7.25 3.46 -2.49
C ILE A 57 6.23 4.03 -1.50
N VAL A 58 5.69 3.18 -0.65
CA VAL A 58 4.68 3.56 0.33
C VAL A 58 5.18 3.24 1.74
N ILE A 59 5.16 4.24 2.62
CA ILE A 59 5.30 4.04 4.06
C ILE A 59 3.88 3.94 4.63
N ILE A 60 3.63 2.91 5.45
CA ILE A 60 2.35 2.73 6.13
C ILE A 60 2.61 2.64 7.63
N SER A 61 2.12 3.60 8.40
CA SER A 61 2.25 3.60 9.86
C SER A 61 0.95 3.17 10.53
N SER A 62 1.06 2.53 11.69
CA SER A 62 -0.08 2.18 12.55
C SER A 62 -1.20 1.39 11.84
N CYS A 63 -0.84 0.50 10.92
CA CYS A 63 -1.79 -0.45 10.32
C CYS A 63 -2.02 -1.66 11.24
N LYS A 64 -3.12 -2.37 11.02
CA LYS A 64 -3.38 -3.66 11.65
C LYS A 64 -2.86 -4.77 10.76
N SER A 65 -2.00 -5.62 11.31
CA SER A 65 -1.65 -6.91 10.73
C SER A 65 -2.60 -8.00 11.21
N THR A 66 -3.09 -8.83 10.29
CA THR A 66 -3.87 -10.05 10.56
C THR A 66 -3.28 -11.19 9.75
N PHE A 67 -3.07 -12.35 10.38
CA PHE A 67 -2.57 -13.53 9.66
C PHE A 67 -3.74 -14.33 9.10
N ILE A 68 -3.73 -14.58 7.80
CA ILE A 68 -4.69 -15.45 7.10
C ILE A 68 -3.89 -16.52 6.38
N GLN A 69 -4.13 -17.79 6.73
CA GLN A 69 -3.40 -18.94 6.16
C GLN A 69 -1.86 -18.80 6.29
N GLY A 70 -1.37 -18.20 7.38
CA GLY A 70 0.06 -17.99 7.61
C GLY A 70 0.64 -16.72 7.00
N GLU A 71 -0.09 -16.03 6.13
CA GLU A 71 0.37 -14.81 5.46
C GLU A 71 -0.14 -13.54 6.16
N PRO A 72 0.70 -12.51 6.34
CA PRO A 72 0.25 -11.23 6.87
C PRO A 72 -0.63 -10.50 5.85
N LYS A 73 -1.78 -10.02 6.31
CA LYS A 73 -2.69 -9.13 5.59
C LYS A 73 -2.83 -7.83 6.37
N LEU A 74 -2.51 -6.71 5.74
CA LEU A 74 -2.50 -5.40 6.39
C LEU A 74 -3.80 -4.64 6.09
N THR A 75 -4.36 -3.99 7.11
CA THR A 75 -5.57 -3.15 6.98
C THR A 75 -5.43 -1.85 7.75
N ASN A 76 -6.08 -0.78 7.30
CA ASN A 76 -6.07 0.49 8.04
C ASN A 76 -6.93 0.45 9.32
N ARG A 77 -6.52 1.29 10.27
CA ARG A 77 -7.24 1.72 11.48
C ARG A 77 -7.33 3.25 11.48
N SER A 78 -8.07 3.81 12.43
CA SER A 78 -8.21 5.28 12.57
C SER A 78 -6.86 6.00 12.69
N ALA A 79 -5.88 5.37 13.35
CA ALA A 79 -4.53 5.90 13.52
C ALA A 79 -3.62 5.70 12.29
N THR A 80 -4.05 4.93 11.28
CA THR A 80 -3.19 4.63 10.13
C THR A 80 -2.89 5.90 9.35
N ARG A 81 -1.62 6.08 8.98
CA ARG A 81 -1.19 7.08 8.01
C ARG A 81 -0.40 6.37 6.91
N PHE A 82 -0.42 6.96 5.73
CA PHE A 82 0.40 6.50 4.62
C PHE A 82 1.12 7.70 4.00
N PHE A 83 2.27 7.43 3.39
CA PHE A 83 3.04 8.41 2.66
C PHE A 83 3.55 7.76 1.37
N ILE A 84 3.37 8.43 0.24
CA ILE A 84 3.83 7.96 -1.07
C ILE A 84 5.07 8.76 -1.45
N ASN A 85 6.16 8.06 -1.80
CA ASN A 85 7.45 8.62 -2.19
C ASN A 85 7.89 9.78 -1.29
N HIS A 86 7.74 9.58 0.03
CA HIS A 86 8.06 10.62 0.99
C HIS A 86 9.56 10.88 1.01
N ASP A 87 9.96 12.14 1.20
CA ASP A 87 11.35 12.53 1.43
C ASP A 87 11.79 12.00 2.82
N HIS A 88 12.31 10.78 2.82
CA HIS A 88 12.70 10.04 4.00
C HIS A 88 13.79 9.02 3.64
N GLU A 89 14.82 8.90 4.49
CA GLU A 89 15.98 8.02 4.26
C GLU A 89 15.60 6.58 3.90
N ALA A 90 14.66 5.97 4.64
CA ALA A 90 14.15 4.63 4.34
C ALA A 90 13.56 4.45 2.92
N VAL A 91 13.01 5.51 2.32
CA VAL A 91 12.52 5.48 0.92
C VAL A 91 13.70 5.40 -0.04
N GLU A 92 14.74 6.21 0.19
CA GLU A 92 15.96 6.21 -0.61
C GLU A 92 16.73 4.89 -0.48
N GLU A 93 16.85 4.35 0.73
CA GLU A 93 17.46 3.05 0.97
C GLU A 93 16.74 1.93 0.21
N LEU A 94 15.41 1.87 0.30
CA LEU A 94 14.63 0.87 -0.42
C LEU A 94 14.72 1.05 -1.94
N ARG A 95 14.68 2.29 -2.44
CA ARG A 95 14.84 2.61 -3.86
C ARG A 95 16.19 2.11 -4.38
N ASN A 96 17.27 2.34 -3.64
CA ASN A 96 18.61 1.86 -3.97
C ASN A 96 18.70 0.34 -3.93
N ALA A 97 18.12 -0.30 -2.92
CA ALA A 97 18.13 -1.75 -2.78
C ALA A 97 17.35 -2.43 -3.94
N VAL A 98 16.20 -1.88 -4.34
CA VAL A 98 15.43 -2.35 -5.52
C VAL A 98 16.25 -2.18 -6.80
N ARG A 99 16.92 -1.04 -6.97
CA ARG A 99 17.78 -0.79 -8.15
C ARG A 99 18.93 -1.79 -8.23
N LEU A 100 19.59 -2.07 -7.12
CA LEU A 100 20.68 -3.06 -7.05
C LEU A 100 20.18 -4.49 -7.30
N ALA A 101 19.00 -4.84 -6.78
CA ALA A 101 18.38 -6.14 -7.03
C ALA A 101 18.12 -6.32 -8.53
N ASN A 102 17.49 -5.35 -9.19
CA ASN A 102 17.21 -5.42 -10.63
C ASN A 102 18.50 -5.53 -11.47
N TRP A 103 19.54 -4.75 -11.14
CA TRP A 103 20.82 -4.83 -11.86
C TRP A 103 21.46 -6.23 -11.82
N ARG A 104 21.27 -7.00 -10.75
CA ARG A 104 21.82 -8.36 -10.64
C ARG A 104 21.13 -9.40 -11.52
N PHE A 105 19.98 -9.05 -12.11
CA PHE A 105 19.19 -9.94 -12.96
C PHE A 105 19.18 -9.50 -14.45
N ASP A 106 19.90 -8.42 -14.78
CA ASP A 106 20.18 -7.96 -16.15
C ASP A 106 21.56 -8.49 -16.62
#